data_AF-A0A100XYP8-F1
#
_entry.id   AF-A0A100XYP8-F1
#
_cell.length_a   1.000
_cell.length_b   1.000
_cell.length_c   1.000
_cell.angle_alpha   90.00
_cell.angle_beta   90.00
_cell.angle_gamma   90.00
#
_symmetry.space_group_name_H-M   'P 1'
#
loop_
_entity.id
_entity.type
_entity.pdbx_description
1 polymer ?
#
loop_
_entity_poly.entity_id
_entity_poly.type
_entity_poly.pdbx_seq_one_letter_code
_entity_poly.pdbx_strand_id
1 'polypeptide(L)'
;MNTLVEYAILAVLGILVIGSLAGALLDRPVFVSYAYSGSMTPTIDKGDLFFINPLARNPDIGDVIVFKMGSTWTVHRVVAITEDGYITKGDNNVASDQQSRNIPPIKKDQIGGTVIAPGGHVITVPKVGNYIESGLSDRGKILLGAILIVAGILAFGGGEAVRRGKRKRFFTVKFRTLFMLASVFLLLMVAVSIFVSWEVIPVEYSVTSAGGAREGWYHPGEEFQTEITVKNNNMYPMRYYISAPEPVTKISSEDFSLPRGGEKDFTVTIVAPQQTAMYSTKIRVNAYPPLLPGSVMDALYEVHPMAPLLAILAVVSAFLGTMYILSGIGNEDVVRIRRKRHSKHRGISEVFKV
;
A
#
# COMPACT_ATOMS: atom_id res chain seq x y z
N MET A 1 -13.12 -27.31 2.84
CA MET A 1 -12.43 -26.54 3.90
C MET A 1 -13.44 -26.16 4.96
N ASN A 2 -13.12 -26.32 6.25
CA ASN A 2 -14.01 -25.90 7.33
C ASN A 2 -14.19 -24.38 7.27
N THR A 3 -15.40 -23.89 7.52
CA THR A 3 -15.72 -22.44 7.63
C THR A 3 -14.73 -21.68 8.53
N LEU A 4 -14.19 -22.36 9.55
CA LEU A 4 -13.10 -21.88 10.42
C LEU A 4 -11.83 -21.48 9.67
N VAL A 5 -11.40 -22.24 8.66
CA VAL A 5 -10.19 -21.93 7.87
C VAL A 5 -10.43 -20.73 6.95
N GLU A 6 -11.64 -20.62 6.39
CA GLU A 6 -12.05 -19.48 5.57
C GLU A 6 -12.08 -18.18 6.40
N TYR A 7 -12.68 -18.21 7.60
CA TYR A 7 -12.64 -17.09 8.53
C TYR A 7 -11.24 -16.77 9.04
N ALA A 8 -10.39 -17.77 9.28
CA ALA A 8 -9.01 -17.55 9.69
C ALA A 8 -8.20 -16.84 8.60
N ILE A 9 -8.37 -17.21 7.32
CA ILE A 9 -7.69 -16.56 6.20
C ILE A 9 -8.22 -15.13 5.99
N LEU A 10 -9.54 -14.92 6.09
CA LEU A 10 -10.12 -13.56 6.05
C LEU A 10 -9.63 -12.69 7.20
N ALA A 11 -9.48 -13.25 8.40
CA ALA A 11 -8.89 -12.56 9.54
C ALA A 11 -7.41 -12.20 9.28
N VAL A 12 -6.62 -13.13 8.72
CA VAL A 12 -5.22 -12.85 8.33
C VAL A 12 -5.14 -11.74 7.28
N LEU A 13 -5.98 -11.78 6.24
CA LEU A 13 -6.03 -10.72 5.23
C LEU A 13 -6.48 -9.39 5.81
N GLY A 14 -7.49 -9.39 6.69
CA GLY A 14 -7.94 -8.19 7.41
C GLY A 14 -6.84 -7.61 8.29
N ILE A 15 -6.10 -8.44 9.02
CA ILE A 15 -4.94 -8.04 9.83
C ILE A 15 -3.86 -7.43 8.94
N LEU A 16 -3.54 -8.06 7.81
CA LEU A 16 -2.55 -7.55 6.85
C LEU A 16 -2.96 -6.16 6.34
N VAL A 17 -4.21 -5.99 5.90
CA VAL A 17 -4.71 -4.70 5.39
C VAL A 17 -4.72 -3.63 6.48
N ILE A 18 -5.28 -3.92 7.66
CA ILE A 18 -5.36 -2.97 8.77
C ILE A 18 -3.97 -2.58 9.26
N GLY A 19 -3.05 -3.54 9.39
CA GLY A 19 -1.69 -3.22 9.83
C GLY A 19 -0.85 -2.55 8.76
N SER A 20 -1.07 -2.82 7.47
CA SER A 20 -0.47 -2.01 6.39
C SER A 20 -0.99 -0.57 6.42
N LEU A 21 -2.28 -0.36 6.70
CA LEU A 21 -2.87 0.97 6.89
C LEU A 21 -2.28 1.69 8.12
N ALA A 22 -2.11 0.98 9.23
CA ALA A 22 -1.44 1.48 10.42
C ALA A 22 0.06 1.75 10.17
N GLY A 23 0.69 0.99 9.28
CA GLY A 23 2.07 1.22 8.83
C GLY A 23 2.23 2.50 8.06
N ALA A 24 1.31 2.77 7.12
CA ALA A 24 1.25 4.03 6.39
C ALA A 24 1.02 5.22 7.33
N LEU A 25 0.14 5.08 8.34
CA LEU A 25 -0.11 6.11 9.36
C LEU A 25 1.15 6.42 10.21
N LEU A 26 1.98 5.41 10.45
CA LEU A 26 3.15 5.49 11.32
C LEU A 26 4.46 5.64 10.54
N ASP A 27 4.40 5.92 9.24
CA ASP A 27 5.55 6.05 8.34
C ASP A 27 6.55 4.90 8.49
N ARG A 28 6.02 3.67 8.54
CA ARG A 28 6.78 2.44 8.79
C ARG A 28 6.30 1.27 7.92
N PRO A 29 7.21 0.44 7.37
CA PRO A 29 6.84 -0.79 6.69
C PRO A 29 6.21 -1.74 7.69
N VAL A 30 5.01 -2.22 7.41
CA VAL A 30 4.32 -3.21 8.24
C VAL A 30 3.89 -4.37 7.36
N PHE A 31 4.25 -5.57 7.79
CA PHE A 31 3.96 -6.87 7.16
C PHE A 31 4.60 -7.15 5.81
N VAL A 32 4.71 -6.16 4.92
CA VAL A 32 5.23 -6.34 3.57
C VAL A 32 6.10 -5.15 3.16
N SER A 33 7.24 -5.42 2.54
CA SER A 33 8.09 -4.40 1.91
C SER A 33 8.84 -5.02 0.71
N TYR A 34 9.61 -4.21 -0.01
CA TYR A 34 10.41 -4.67 -1.14
C TYR A 34 11.83 -4.09 -1.12
N ALA A 35 12.77 -4.80 -1.73
CA ALA A 35 14.17 -4.39 -1.78
C ALA A 35 14.42 -3.35 -2.88
N TYR A 36 14.82 -2.14 -2.48
CA TYR A 36 15.15 -1.03 -3.39
C TYR A 36 16.55 -1.15 -4.04
N SER A 37 17.45 -1.91 -3.41
CA SER A 37 18.85 -2.06 -3.84
C SER A 37 19.29 -3.52 -3.80
N GLY A 38 20.40 -3.84 -4.47
CA GLY A 38 21.02 -5.18 -4.45
C GLY A 38 21.95 -5.43 -3.25
N SER A 39 21.74 -4.75 -2.13
CA SER A 39 22.58 -4.87 -0.92
C SER A 39 22.38 -6.20 -0.19
N MET A 40 21.23 -6.85 -0.39
CA MET A 40 20.87 -8.14 0.23
C MET A 40 20.98 -9.32 -0.74
N THR A 41 21.47 -9.12 -1.96
CA THR A 41 21.72 -10.22 -2.90
C THR A 41 22.81 -11.15 -2.35
N PRO A 42 22.67 -12.49 -2.44
CA PRO A 42 21.61 -13.24 -3.14
C PRO A 42 20.38 -13.58 -2.30
N THR A 43 20.34 -13.20 -1.03
CA THR A 43 19.22 -13.53 -0.12
C THR A 43 17.92 -12.83 -0.51
N ILE A 44 18.00 -11.55 -0.87
CA ILE A 44 16.87 -10.75 -1.38
C ILE A 44 17.38 -9.95 -2.57
N ASP A 45 16.87 -10.23 -3.76
CA ASP A 45 17.26 -9.50 -4.95
C ASP A 45 16.54 -8.16 -5.07
N LYS A 46 17.14 -7.23 -5.83
CA LYS A 46 16.49 -5.94 -6.10
C LYS A 46 15.11 -6.18 -6.74
N GLY A 47 14.10 -5.57 -6.14
CA GLY A 47 12.71 -5.67 -6.57
C GLY A 47 11.97 -6.90 -6.04
N ASP A 48 12.57 -7.69 -5.16
CA ASP A 48 11.87 -8.76 -4.47
C ASP A 48 11.03 -8.21 -3.32
N LEU A 49 9.84 -8.77 -3.17
CA LEU A 49 8.94 -8.48 -2.05
C LEU A 49 9.21 -9.48 -0.92
N PHE A 50 9.25 -9.02 0.32
CA PHE A 50 9.51 -9.84 1.50
C PHE A 50 8.53 -9.50 2.63
N PHE A 51 8.39 -10.44 3.58
CA PHE A 51 7.41 -10.35 4.66
C PHE A 51 8.08 -10.02 6.00
N ILE A 52 7.44 -9.16 6.78
CA ILE A 52 7.97 -8.62 8.03
C ILE A 52 7.06 -9.03 9.18
N ASN A 53 7.63 -9.52 10.26
CA ASN A 53 6.96 -9.64 11.55
C ASN A 53 7.23 -8.38 12.40
N PRO A 54 6.29 -7.42 12.48
CA PRO A 54 6.49 -6.16 13.20
C PRO A 54 6.56 -6.31 14.72
N LEU A 55 6.15 -7.47 15.26
CA LEU A 55 6.20 -7.78 16.69
C LEU A 55 7.56 -8.36 17.10
N ALA A 56 8.30 -8.95 16.16
CA ALA A 56 9.66 -9.42 16.40
C ALA A 56 10.63 -8.22 16.33
N ARG A 57 11.04 -7.73 17.51
CA ARG A 57 12.00 -6.61 17.65
C ARG A 57 13.23 -6.94 18.48
N ASN A 58 13.38 -8.20 18.86
CA ASN A 58 14.58 -8.74 19.51
C ASN A 58 15.21 -9.76 18.54
N PRO A 59 15.89 -9.30 17.49
CA PRO A 59 16.53 -10.19 16.54
C PRO A 59 17.75 -10.88 17.14
N ASP A 60 18.02 -12.09 16.68
CA ASP A 60 19.25 -12.83 16.97
C ASP A 60 20.30 -12.62 15.86
N ILE A 61 21.54 -13.05 16.13
CA ILE A 61 22.61 -13.04 15.11
C ILE A 61 22.16 -13.93 13.93
N GLY A 62 22.21 -13.37 12.73
CA GLY A 62 21.77 -14.04 11.50
C GLY A 62 20.37 -13.63 11.04
N ASP A 63 19.55 -12.98 11.88
CA ASP A 63 18.24 -12.49 11.47
C ASP A 63 18.36 -11.30 10.51
N VAL A 64 17.40 -11.21 9.58
CA VAL A 64 17.27 -10.05 8.69
C VAL A 64 16.22 -9.12 9.27
N ILE A 65 16.57 -7.85 9.48
CA ILE A 65 15.70 -6.87 10.10
C ILE A 65 15.47 -5.66 9.22
N VAL A 66 14.30 -5.05 9.39
CA VAL A 66 13.95 -3.76 8.79
C VAL A 66 14.08 -2.69 9.88
N PHE A 67 14.93 -1.70 9.65
CA PHE A 67 15.21 -0.63 10.61
C PHE A 67 15.22 0.75 9.96
N LYS A 68 14.91 1.77 10.74
CA LYS A 68 14.87 3.17 10.30
C LYS A 68 16.22 3.83 10.54
N MET A 69 16.76 4.45 9.50
CA MET A 69 17.99 5.23 9.53
C MET A 69 17.72 6.58 8.89
N GLY A 70 17.71 7.65 9.70
CA GLY A 70 17.23 8.96 9.26
C GLY A 70 15.76 8.88 8.83
N SER A 71 15.49 9.27 7.58
CA SER A 71 14.16 9.16 6.95
C SER A 71 13.94 7.84 6.18
N THR A 72 14.95 6.97 6.08
CA THR A 72 14.92 5.82 5.17
C THR A 72 14.86 4.49 5.92
N TRP A 73 13.99 3.59 5.47
CA TRP A 73 13.91 2.22 5.95
C TRP A 73 14.90 1.33 5.19
N THR A 74 15.72 0.58 5.94
CA THR A 74 16.77 -0.30 5.41
C THR A 74 16.53 -1.72 5.89
N VAL A 75 16.85 -2.72 5.06
CA VAL A 75 16.72 -4.13 5.37
C VAL A 75 18.08 -4.80 5.28
N HIS A 76 18.66 -5.24 6.40
CA HIS A 76 19.96 -5.91 6.45
C HIS A 76 20.02 -7.00 7.52
N ARG A 77 21.06 -7.84 7.47
CA ARG A 77 21.27 -8.93 8.43
C ARG A 77 22.00 -8.45 9.68
N VAL A 78 21.57 -8.92 10.85
CA VAL A 78 22.29 -8.75 12.11
C VAL A 78 23.51 -9.65 12.12
N VAL A 79 24.70 -9.05 12.24
CA VAL A 79 25.98 -9.78 12.26
C VAL A 79 26.62 -9.81 13.64
N ALA A 80 26.26 -8.88 14.52
CA ALA A 80 26.67 -8.90 15.92
C ALA A 80 25.65 -8.17 16.80
N ILE A 81 25.61 -8.56 18.08
CA ILE A 81 24.84 -7.90 19.13
C ILE A 81 25.86 -7.37 20.14
N THR A 82 25.72 -6.10 20.49
CA THR A 82 26.57 -5.39 21.45
C THR A 82 25.69 -4.82 22.57
N GLU A 83 26.29 -4.36 23.66
CA GLU A 83 25.55 -3.68 24.73
C GLU A 83 24.82 -2.42 24.22
N ASP A 84 25.41 -1.74 23.23
CA ASP A 84 24.88 -0.50 22.65
C ASP A 84 23.82 -0.72 21.56
N GLY A 85 23.63 -1.97 21.11
CA GLY A 85 22.64 -2.33 20.09
C GLY A 85 23.13 -3.35 19.06
N TYR A 86 22.53 -3.32 17.87
CA TYR A 86 22.73 -4.29 16.81
C TYR A 86 23.67 -3.77 15.72
N ILE A 87 24.62 -4.61 15.30
CA ILE A 87 25.47 -4.35 14.14
C ILE A 87 24.84 -5.05 12.94
N THR A 88 24.59 -4.29 11.88
CA THR A 88 23.89 -4.77 10.69
C THR A 88 24.78 -4.70 9.46
N LYS A 89 24.53 -5.60 8.51
CA LYS A 89 25.29 -5.68 7.27
C LYS A 89 24.40 -6.24 6.15
N GLY A 90 24.39 -5.58 5.00
CA GLY A 90 23.82 -6.17 3.78
C GLY A 90 24.62 -7.39 3.34
N ASP A 91 23.94 -8.46 2.95
CA ASP A 91 24.60 -9.72 2.58
C ASP A 91 25.61 -9.56 1.42
N ASN A 92 25.40 -8.57 0.55
CA ASN A 92 26.28 -8.22 -0.57
C ASN A 92 27.32 -7.13 -0.21
N ASN A 93 27.26 -6.55 0.98
CA ASN A 93 28.16 -5.48 1.37
C ASN A 93 29.50 -6.05 1.85
N VAL A 94 30.59 -5.28 1.76
CA VAL A 94 31.90 -5.71 2.26
C VAL A 94 32.04 -5.43 3.76
N ALA A 95 31.67 -4.22 4.18
CA ALA A 95 31.73 -3.77 5.58
C ALA A 95 30.33 -3.62 6.19
N SER A 96 30.25 -3.53 7.52
CA SER A 96 28.99 -3.30 8.24
C SER A 96 28.44 -1.90 7.98
N ASP A 97 27.15 -1.71 8.23
CA ASP A 97 26.52 -0.39 8.10
C ASP A 97 27.18 0.64 9.02
N GLN A 98 27.57 0.22 10.22
CA GLN A 98 28.28 1.04 11.21
C GLN A 98 29.65 1.48 10.69
N GLN A 99 30.41 0.58 10.07
CA GLN A 99 31.74 0.88 9.52
C GLN A 99 31.66 1.75 8.25
N SER A 100 30.81 1.38 7.30
CA SER A 100 30.72 2.06 6.02
C SER A 100 30.10 3.46 6.11
N ARG A 101 29.18 3.67 7.05
CA ARG A 101 28.40 4.90 7.15
C ARG A 101 28.68 5.72 8.40
N ASN A 102 29.59 5.24 9.26
CA ASN A 102 29.97 5.89 10.51
C ASN A 102 28.75 6.20 11.41
N ILE A 103 27.86 5.21 11.58
CA ILE A 103 26.65 5.31 12.41
C ILE A 103 26.80 4.48 13.69
N PRO A 104 26.12 4.84 14.79
CA PRO A 104 26.08 4.00 15.98
C PRO A 104 25.36 2.66 15.72
N PRO A 105 25.52 1.66 16.62
CA PRO A 105 24.72 0.45 16.59
C PRO A 105 23.22 0.74 16.56
N ILE A 106 22.46 -0.09 15.83
CA ILE A 106 21.03 0.08 15.65
C ILE A 106 20.33 -0.26 16.97
N LYS A 107 19.52 0.66 17.48
CA LYS A 107 18.75 0.46 18.70
C LYS A 107 17.42 -0.23 18.43
N LYS A 108 16.87 -0.87 19.45
CA LYS A 108 15.62 -1.65 19.37
C LYS A 108 14.40 -0.83 18.92
N ASP A 109 14.34 0.45 19.29
CA ASP A 109 13.29 1.38 18.89
C ASP A 109 13.33 1.75 17.40
N GLN A 110 14.50 1.63 16.77
CA GLN A 110 14.68 1.84 15.33
C GLN A 110 14.24 0.63 14.49
N ILE A 111 13.99 -0.52 15.12
CA ILE A 111 13.60 -1.76 14.43
C ILE A 111 12.08 -1.77 14.16
N GLY A 112 11.73 -1.77 12.88
CA GLY A 112 10.35 -1.90 12.40
C GLY A 112 9.83 -3.33 12.44
N GLY A 113 10.72 -4.32 12.35
CA GLY A 113 10.43 -5.74 12.53
C GLY A 113 11.48 -6.66 11.93
N THR A 114 11.36 -7.95 12.23
CA THR A 114 12.21 -9.02 11.66
C THR A 114 11.56 -9.63 10.43
N VAL A 115 12.34 -9.89 9.39
CA VAL A 115 11.89 -10.55 8.16
C VAL A 115 11.58 -12.03 8.44
N ILE A 116 10.49 -12.54 7.87
CA ILE A 116 10.05 -13.92 8.05
C ILE A 116 10.98 -14.86 7.28
N ALA A 117 11.78 -15.64 8.00
CA ALA A 117 12.78 -16.56 7.44
C ALA A 117 12.74 -17.96 8.09
N PRO A 118 11.70 -18.78 7.85
CA PRO A 118 11.61 -20.12 8.41
C PRO A 118 12.80 -20.97 7.93
N GLY A 119 13.53 -21.57 8.88
CA GLY A 119 14.73 -22.36 8.58
C GLY A 119 15.87 -21.54 8.00
N GLY A 120 15.96 -20.24 8.31
CA GLY A 120 17.03 -19.34 7.86
C GLY A 120 16.89 -18.86 6.41
N HIS A 121 15.85 -19.28 5.70
CA HIS A 121 15.59 -18.90 4.30
C HIS A 121 14.51 -17.82 4.26
N VAL A 122 14.87 -16.62 3.77
CA VAL A 122 13.93 -15.52 3.61
C VAL A 122 12.89 -15.88 2.56
N ILE A 123 11.62 -15.72 2.90
CA ILE A 123 10.52 -15.88 1.92
C ILE A 123 10.43 -14.60 1.09
N THR A 124 10.75 -14.71 -0.20
CA THR A 124 10.61 -13.62 -1.17
C THR A 124 9.60 -13.96 -2.27
N VAL A 125 9.00 -12.92 -2.84
CA VAL A 125 8.24 -13.00 -4.09
C VAL A 125 9.02 -12.24 -5.16
N PRO A 126 9.65 -12.94 -6.13
CA PRO A 126 10.61 -12.31 -7.02
C PRO A 126 10.02 -11.22 -7.90
N LYS A 127 10.78 -10.13 -8.11
CA LYS A 127 10.51 -9.06 -9.10
C LYS A 127 9.19 -8.28 -8.92
N VAL A 128 8.42 -8.52 -7.87
CA VAL A 128 7.13 -7.81 -7.64
C VAL A 128 7.35 -6.32 -7.33
N GLY A 129 8.37 -6.02 -6.52
CA GLY A 129 8.80 -4.67 -6.19
C GLY A 129 9.24 -3.86 -7.39
N ASN A 130 9.77 -4.48 -8.46
CA ASN A 130 10.12 -3.76 -9.69
C ASN A 130 8.90 -3.14 -10.37
N TYR A 131 7.73 -3.76 -10.25
CA TYR A 131 6.47 -3.19 -10.73
C TYR A 131 6.01 -2.04 -9.81
N ILE A 132 6.31 -2.10 -8.52
CA ILE A 132 5.99 -1.02 -7.58
C ILE A 132 6.91 0.20 -7.78
N GLU A 133 8.21 -0.04 -7.97
CA GLU A 133 9.28 0.97 -8.12
C GLU A 133 9.27 1.66 -9.49
N SER A 134 9.01 0.92 -10.58
CA SER A 134 9.05 1.47 -11.95
C SER A 134 7.88 2.40 -12.30
N GLY A 135 7.01 2.72 -11.34
CA GLY A 135 5.82 3.52 -11.59
C GLY A 135 4.97 2.84 -12.65
N LEU A 136 4.34 1.70 -12.31
CA LEU A 136 3.26 1.15 -13.13
C LEU A 136 2.37 2.30 -13.60
N SER A 137 2.20 2.48 -14.91
CA SER A 137 1.11 3.33 -15.42
C SER A 137 -0.18 2.86 -14.76
N ASP A 138 -1.16 3.74 -14.56
CA ASP A 138 -2.37 3.43 -13.79
C ASP A 138 -3.06 2.13 -14.26
N ARG A 139 -2.89 1.76 -15.54
CA ARG A 139 -3.34 0.50 -16.15
C ARG A 139 -2.57 -0.73 -15.65
N GLY A 140 -1.26 -0.62 -15.43
CA GLY A 140 -0.41 -1.68 -14.90
C GLY A 140 -0.76 -2.05 -13.46
N LYS A 141 -1.07 -1.07 -12.61
CA LYS A 141 -1.50 -1.30 -11.22
C LYS A 141 -2.82 -2.07 -11.18
N ILE A 142 -3.76 -1.70 -12.05
CA ILE A 142 -5.05 -2.37 -12.23
C ILE A 142 -4.85 -3.80 -12.75
N LEU A 143 -3.96 -4.01 -13.73
CA LEU A 143 -3.66 -5.34 -14.26
C LEU A 143 -2.96 -6.24 -13.25
N LEU A 144 -1.99 -5.72 -12.48
CA LEU A 144 -1.30 -6.47 -11.44
C LEU A 144 -2.28 -6.86 -10.31
N GLY A 145 -3.13 -5.92 -9.89
CA GLY A 145 -4.22 -6.19 -8.95
C GLY A 145 -5.15 -7.28 -9.49
N ALA A 146 -5.62 -7.15 -10.74
CA ALA A 146 -6.48 -8.15 -11.38
C ALA A 146 -5.80 -9.52 -11.51
N ILE A 147 -4.50 -9.59 -11.82
CA ILE A 147 -3.74 -10.84 -11.93
C ILE A 147 -3.55 -11.51 -10.57
N LEU A 148 -3.22 -10.75 -9.52
CA LEU A 148 -3.09 -11.28 -8.16
C LEU A 148 -4.43 -11.79 -7.63
N ILE A 149 -5.53 -11.16 -8.04
CA ILE A 149 -6.89 -11.60 -7.73
C ILE A 149 -7.26 -12.86 -8.50
N VAL A 150 -6.98 -12.94 -9.80
CA VAL A 150 -7.21 -14.16 -10.59
C VAL A 150 -6.34 -15.30 -10.08
N ALA A 151 -5.09 -15.03 -9.69
CA ALA A 151 -4.20 -16.00 -9.06
C ALA A 151 -4.74 -16.44 -7.69
N GLY A 152 -5.28 -15.52 -6.88
CA GLY A 152 -5.99 -15.84 -5.65
C GLY A 152 -7.23 -16.70 -5.88
N ILE A 153 -8.06 -16.36 -6.88
CA ILE A 153 -9.25 -17.14 -7.27
C ILE A 153 -8.86 -18.55 -7.73
N LEU A 154 -7.79 -18.69 -8.52
CA LEU A 154 -7.30 -19.97 -9.02
C LEU A 154 -6.59 -20.81 -7.93
N ALA A 155 -5.90 -20.17 -7.01
CA ALA A 155 -5.24 -20.83 -5.89
C ALA A 155 -6.24 -21.28 -4.80
N PHE A 156 -7.32 -20.52 -4.58
CA PHE A 156 -8.22 -20.72 -3.42
C PHE A 156 -9.64 -21.20 -3.76
N GLY A 157 -10.10 -21.15 -5.01
CA GLY A 157 -11.32 -21.86 -5.38
C GLY A 157 -11.16 -23.39 -5.28
N GLY A 158 -9.93 -23.88 -5.01
CA GLY A 158 -9.50 -25.27 -4.96
C GLY A 158 -9.92 -26.00 -3.72
N GLY A 159 -11.22 -25.97 -3.40
CA GLY A 159 -11.78 -26.90 -2.43
C GLY A 159 -11.71 -28.33 -3.00
N GLU A 160 -10.73 -29.11 -2.56
CA GLU A 160 -10.76 -30.57 -2.74
C GLU A 160 -11.96 -31.15 -1.99
N ALA A 161 -12.94 -31.63 -2.75
CA ALA A 161 -13.98 -32.51 -2.26
C ALA A 161 -13.37 -33.88 -1.96
N VAL A 162 -13.04 -34.15 -0.69
CA VAL A 162 -12.69 -35.49 -0.24
C VAL A 162 -13.97 -36.24 0.12
N ARG A 163 -14.44 -37.11 -0.78
CA ARG A 163 -14.62 -38.56 -0.46
C ARG A 163 -15.01 -39.43 -1.67
N ARG A 164 -14.26 -40.54 -1.76
CA ARG A 164 -14.51 -41.86 -2.38
C ARG A 164 -15.36 -41.93 -3.66
N GLY A 165 -14.69 -42.20 -4.77
CA GLY A 165 -15.28 -42.83 -5.95
C GLY A 165 -14.66 -42.34 -7.25
N LYS A 166 -14.16 -43.27 -8.07
CA LYS A 166 -13.58 -43.01 -9.40
C LYS A 166 -14.58 -42.25 -10.30
N ARG A 167 -14.57 -40.90 -10.34
CA ARG A 167 -15.06 -40.08 -11.48
C ARG A 167 -14.67 -38.60 -11.35
N LYS A 168 -14.13 -38.07 -12.47
CA LYS A 168 -13.81 -36.68 -12.87
C LYS A 168 -13.87 -35.59 -11.77
N ARG A 169 -12.70 -35.03 -11.42
CA ARG A 169 -12.52 -33.86 -10.53
C ARG A 169 -13.14 -32.61 -11.15
N PHE A 170 -14.21 -32.08 -10.56
CA PHE A 170 -14.74 -30.74 -10.80
C PHE A 170 -14.37 -29.85 -9.60
N PHE A 171 -14.06 -28.59 -9.87
CA PHE A 171 -13.79 -27.55 -8.88
C PHE A 171 -15.05 -26.72 -8.73
N THR A 172 -15.59 -26.56 -7.52
CA THR A 172 -16.84 -25.85 -7.24
C THR A 172 -16.59 -24.70 -6.28
N VAL A 173 -16.77 -23.46 -6.77
CA VAL A 173 -16.72 -22.25 -5.93
C VAL A 173 -18.15 -21.89 -5.54
N LYS A 174 -18.39 -21.68 -4.24
CA LYS A 174 -19.67 -21.24 -3.70
C LYS A 174 -19.89 -19.75 -4.00
N PHE A 175 -21.12 -19.36 -4.32
CA PHE A 175 -21.43 -17.96 -4.60
C PHE A 175 -21.16 -17.03 -3.41
N ARG A 176 -21.40 -17.47 -2.17
CA ARG A 176 -21.10 -16.69 -0.96
C ARG A 176 -19.63 -16.26 -0.91
N THR A 177 -18.70 -17.19 -1.16
CA THR A 177 -17.27 -16.90 -1.16
C THR A 177 -16.92 -15.92 -2.28
N LEU A 178 -17.52 -16.08 -3.46
CA LEU A 178 -17.33 -15.17 -4.59
C LEU A 178 -17.83 -13.74 -4.26
N PHE A 179 -19.01 -13.62 -3.65
CA PHE A 179 -19.60 -12.35 -3.26
C PHE A 179 -18.76 -11.63 -2.19
N MET A 180 -18.30 -12.37 -1.17
CA MET A 180 -17.43 -11.81 -0.12
C MET A 180 -16.11 -11.32 -0.70
N LEU A 181 -15.49 -12.10 -1.59
CA LEU A 181 -14.26 -11.70 -2.27
C LEU A 181 -14.46 -10.47 -3.15
N ALA A 182 -15.55 -10.43 -3.93
CA ALA A 182 -15.89 -9.27 -4.75
C ALA A 182 -16.16 -8.02 -3.89
N SER A 183 -16.79 -8.20 -2.73
CA SER A 183 -17.07 -7.12 -1.78
C SER A 183 -15.79 -6.55 -1.16
N VAL A 184 -14.89 -7.41 -0.68
CA VAL A 184 -13.58 -6.97 -0.16
C VAL A 184 -12.76 -6.31 -1.25
N PHE A 185 -12.79 -6.85 -2.47
CA PHE A 185 -12.12 -6.24 -3.62
C PHE A 185 -12.65 -4.84 -3.92
N LEU A 186 -13.97 -4.66 -3.94
CA LEU A 186 -14.58 -3.35 -4.16
C LEU A 186 -14.19 -2.35 -3.07
N LEU A 187 -14.24 -2.74 -1.79
CA LEU A 187 -13.83 -1.89 -0.67
C LEU A 187 -12.35 -1.48 -0.78
N LEU A 188 -11.48 -2.42 -1.14
CA LEU A 188 -10.06 -2.15 -1.35
C LEU A 188 -9.83 -1.21 -2.53
N MET A 189 -10.56 -1.38 -3.64
CA MET A 189 -10.49 -0.46 -4.79
C MET A 189 -10.94 0.95 -4.41
N VAL A 190 -12.02 1.10 -3.64
CA VAL A 190 -12.47 2.41 -3.15
C VAL A 190 -11.41 3.05 -2.26
N ALA A 191 -10.86 2.29 -1.30
CA ALA A 191 -9.81 2.80 -0.41
C ALA A 191 -8.55 3.22 -1.17
N VAL A 192 -8.01 2.35 -2.04
CA VAL A 192 -6.83 2.65 -2.86
C VAL A 192 -7.07 3.86 -3.75
N SER A 193 -8.24 3.96 -4.38
CA SER A 193 -8.55 5.09 -5.25
C SER A 193 -8.61 6.41 -4.48
N ILE A 194 -9.10 6.42 -3.23
CA ILE A 194 -9.04 7.60 -2.35
C ILE A 194 -7.59 7.96 -2.05
N PHE A 195 -6.77 7.00 -1.57
CA PHE A 195 -5.37 7.26 -1.22
C PHE A 195 -4.53 7.76 -2.39
N VAL A 196 -4.70 7.18 -3.58
CA VAL A 196 -3.99 7.61 -4.80
C VAL A 196 -4.40 9.02 -5.22
N SER A 197 -5.60 9.45 -4.86
CA SER A 197 -6.11 10.79 -5.16
C SER A 197 -5.71 11.83 -4.12
N TRP A 198 -5.02 11.43 -3.05
CA TRP A 198 -4.47 12.37 -2.07
C TRP A 198 -3.10 12.85 -2.54
N GLU A 199 -2.90 14.16 -2.49
CA GLU A 199 -1.69 14.79 -2.98
C GLU A 199 -1.12 15.74 -1.92
N VAL A 200 0.20 15.86 -1.87
CA VAL A 200 0.89 16.85 -1.05
C VAL A 200 1.77 17.67 -1.99
N ILE A 201 1.36 18.91 -2.22
CA ILE A 201 1.99 19.83 -3.16
C ILE A 201 2.97 20.71 -2.37
N PRO A 202 4.29 20.57 -2.56
CA PRO A 202 5.27 21.46 -1.94
C PRO A 202 5.33 22.78 -2.71
N VAL A 203 5.19 23.90 -1.99
CA VAL A 203 5.43 25.25 -2.50
C VAL A 203 6.76 25.73 -1.93
N GLU A 204 7.75 25.83 -2.81
CA GLU A 204 9.10 26.26 -2.47
C GLU A 204 9.25 27.76 -2.72
N TYR A 205 9.77 28.49 -1.74
CA TYR A 205 10.04 29.92 -1.85
C TYR A 205 11.23 30.32 -0.96
N SER A 206 11.83 31.46 -1.28
CA SER A 206 12.99 32.00 -0.57
C SER A 206 12.65 33.32 0.09
N VAL A 207 12.96 33.46 1.37
CA VAL A 207 12.87 34.74 2.09
C VAL A 207 14.25 35.39 2.13
N THR A 208 14.38 36.56 1.52
CA THR A 208 15.66 37.27 1.40
C THR A 208 15.46 38.78 1.36
N SER A 209 16.50 39.54 1.74
CA SER A 209 16.51 40.99 1.61
C SER A 209 16.40 41.47 0.15
N ALA A 210 16.70 40.59 -0.81
CA ALA A 210 16.52 40.82 -2.25
C ALA A 210 15.14 40.32 -2.77
N GLY A 211 14.08 40.40 -1.95
CA GLY A 211 12.72 40.06 -2.36
C GLY A 211 12.31 40.79 -3.66
N GLY A 212 11.53 40.13 -4.51
CA GLY A 212 11.11 40.65 -5.81
C GLY A 212 12.17 40.65 -6.92
N ALA A 213 13.44 40.33 -6.62
CA ALA A 213 14.49 40.25 -7.64
C ALA A 213 14.36 39.02 -8.56
N ARG A 214 13.67 37.97 -8.10
CA ARG A 214 13.39 36.73 -8.84
C ARG A 214 12.03 36.18 -8.41
N GLU A 215 11.36 35.49 -9.31
CA GLU A 215 10.16 34.71 -8.98
C GLU A 215 10.45 33.70 -7.85
N GLY A 216 9.58 33.65 -6.86
CA GLY A 216 9.76 32.85 -5.64
C GLY A 216 10.67 33.47 -4.57
N TRP A 217 11.13 34.72 -4.74
CA TRP A 217 11.90 35.45 -3.72
C TRP A 217 11.06 36.57 -3.11
N TYR A 218 10.90 36.52 -1.79
CA TYR A 218 10.05 37.43 -1.04
C TYR A 218 10.79 38.09 0.11
N HIS A 219 10.36 39.29 0.48
CA HIS A 219 10.84 39.97 1.67
C HIS A 219 10.30 39.31 2.95
N PRO A 220 11.01 39.42 4.09
CA PRO A 220 10.50 38.98 5.37
C PRO A 220 9.15 39.62 5.71
N GLY A 221 8.12 38.80 5.99
CA GLY A 221 6.76 39.27 6.29
C GLY A 221 5.92 39.67 5.08
N GLU A 222 6.43 39.52 3.85
CA GLU A 222 5.67 39.79 2.63
C GLU A 222 4.56 38.75 2.43
N GLU A 223 3.36 39.21 2.07
CA GLU A 223 2.25 38.35 1.70
C GLU A 223 2.27 38.15 0.18
N PHE A 224 2.32 36.89 -0.27
CA PHE A 224 2.30 36.54 -1.68
C PHE A 224 1.28 35.46 -1.99
N GLN A 225 0.91 35.38 -3.26
CA GLN A 225 -0.08 34.44 -3.76
C GLN A 225 0.56 33.49 -4.77
N THR A 226 0.22 32.21 -4.65
CA THR A 226 0.62 31.16 -5.59
C THR A 226 -0.63 30.47 -6.12
N GLU A 227 -0.70 30.31 -7.43
CA GLU A 227 -1.75 29.57 -8.11
C GLU A 227 -1.36 28.10 -8.25
N ILE A 228 -2.29 27.21 -7.90
CA ILE A 228 -2.08 25.77 -7.91
C ILE A 228 -3.23 25.14 -8.68
N THR A 229 -2.86 24.31 -9.66
CA THR A 229 -3.80 23.53 -10.46
C THR A 229 -3.98 22.15 -9.85
N VAL A 230 -5.23 21.77 -9.55
CA VAL A 230 -5.59 20.39 -9.18
C VAL A 230 -6.43 19.78 -10.29
N LYS A 231 -6.06 18.56 -10.67
CA LYS A 231 -6.73 17.79 -11.72
C LYS A 231 -7.31 16.50 -11.20
N ASN A 232 -8.55 16.20 -11.60
CA ASN A 232 -9.18 14.93 -11.30
C ASN A 232 -8.83 13.86 -12.34
N ASN A 233 -7.81 13.06 -12.03
CA ASN A 233 -7.40 11.92 -12.84
C ASN A 233 -8.28 10.66 -12.63
N ASN A 234 -9.25 10.70 -11.71
CA ASN A 234 -10.16 9.58 -11.48
C ASN A 234 -11.20 9.45 -12.59
N MET A 235 -11.74 8.24 -12.75
CA MET A 235 -12.80 7.93 -13.72
C MET A 235 -14.20 8.40 -13.28
N TYR A 236 -14.30 9.03 -12.11
CA TYR A 236 -15.54 9.46 -11.48
C TYR A 236 -15.34 10.81 -10.77
N PRO A 237 -16.42 11.58 -10.53
CA PRO A 237 -16.30 12.86 -9.84
C PRO A 237 -15.78 12.69 -8.41
N MET A 238 -14.97 13.64 -7.97
CA MET A 238 -14.36 13.66 -6.64
C MET A 238 -14.58 15.01 -5.98
N ARG A 239 -14.80 15.01 -4.67
CA ARG A 239 -14.78 16.22 -3.85
C ARG A 239 -13.42 16.36 -3.19
N TYR A 240 -12.84 17.54 -3.31
CA TYR A 240 -11.51 17.90 -2.86
C TYR A 240 -11.61 18.81 -1.66
N TYR A 241 -10.75 18.55 -0.67
CA TYR A 241 -10.54 19.39 0.51
C TYR A 241 -9.07 19.77 0.57
N ILE A 242 -8.81 21.05 0.81
CA ILE A 242 -7.46 21.60 0.88
C ILE A 242 -7.18 21.98 2.33
N SER A 243 -6.06 21.49 2.85
CA SER A 243 -5.55 21.90 4.15
C SER A 243 -4.07 22.25 4.07
N ALA A 244 -3.70 23.37 4.68
CA ALA A 244 -2.32 23.79 4.76
C ALA A 244 -2.03 24.30 6.18
N PRO A 245 -0.87 23.91 6.77
CA PRO A 245 -0.44 24.50 8.03
C PRO A 245 0.07 25.94 7.81
N GLU A 246 0.33 26.66 8.92
CA GLU A 246 1.11 27.90 8.87
C GLU A 246 2.42 27.67 8.09
N PRO A 247 2.85 28.62 7.23
CA PRO A 247 2.44 30.03 7.16
C PRO A 247 1.35 30.37 6.13
N VAL A 248 0.57 29.39 5.66
CA VAL A 248 -0.59 29.66 4.80
C VAL A 248 -1.69 30.37 5.61
N THR A 249 -2.15 31.51 5.12
CA THR A 249 -3.14 32.35 5.83
C THR A 249 -4.52 32.29 5.19
N LYS A 250 -4.59 32.17 3.85
CA LYS A 250 -5.85 32.16 3.12
C LYS A 250 -5.80 31.23 1.91
N ILE A 251 -6.92 30.56 1.63
CA ILE A 251 -7.12 29.69 0.48
C ILE A 251 -8.38 30.17 -0.24
N SER A 252 -8.33 30.37 -1.56
CA SER A 252 -9.47 30.91 -2.31
C SER A 252 -10.67 29.97 -2.41
N SER A 253 -10.46 28.66 -2.25
CA SER A 253 -11.50 27.64 -2.13
C SER A 253 -10.97 26.51 -1.27
N GLU A 254 -11.50 26.36 -0.05
CA GLU A 254 -11.10 25.29 0.87
C GLU A 254 -11.61 23.92 0.42
N ASP A 255 -12.75 23.89 -0.28
CA ASP A 255 -13.29 22.69 -0.88
C ASP A 255 -13.92 22.96 -2.27
N PHE A 256 -13.96 21.93 -3.10
CA PHE A 256 -14.66 21.96 -4.38
C PHE A 256 -14.89 20.56 -4.94
N SER A 257 -15.74 20.43 -5.96
CA SER A 257 -15.96 19.17 -6.68
C SER A 257 -15.46 19.26 -8.11
N LEU A 258 -14.73 18.23 -8.56
CA LEU A 258 -14.27 18.13 -9.94
C LEU A 258 -14.95 16.94 -10.65
N PRO A 259 -15.51 17.13 -11.86
CA PRO A 259 -15.94 16.02 -12.69
C PRO A 259 -14.73 15.20 -13.17
N ARG A 260 -14.99 14.06 -13.81
CA ARG A 260 -13.93 13.24 -14.42
C ARG A 260 -13.09 14.07 -15.38
N GLY A 261 -11.77 14.08 -15.20
CA GLY A 261 -10.84 14.81 -16.06
C GLY A 261 -10.90 16.33 -15.91
N GLY A 262 -11.74 16.85 -15.01
CA GLY A 262 -11.82 18.28 -14.72
C GLY A 262 -10.58 18.77 -13.99
N GLU A 263 -10.29 20.05 -14.16
CA GLU A 263 -9.22 20.76 -13.48
C GLU A 263 -9.78 22.05 -12.87
N LYS A 264 -9.17 22.48 -11.78
CA LYS A 264 -9.48 23.76 -11.15
C LYS A 264 -8.22 24.36 -10.56
N ASP A 265 -8.04 25.63 -10.84
CA ASP A 265 -7.01 26.46 -10.24
C ASP A 265 -7.54 27.08 -8.94
N PHE A 266 -6.70 27.10 -7.92
CA PHE A 266 -6.97 27.81 -6.67
C PHE A 266 -5.73 28.57 -6.23
N THR A 267 -5.97 29.64 -5.50
CA THR A 267 -4.93 30.56 -5.05
C THR A 267 -4.69 30.36 -3.57
N VAL A 268 -3.43 30.23 -3.21
CA VAL A 268 -2.99 30.11 -1.81
C VAL A 268 -2.19 31.34 -1.45
N THR A 269 -2.57 31.95 -0.34
CA THR A 269 -1.92 33.15 0.19
C THR A 269 -1.03 32.77 1.36
N ILE A 270 0.25 33.11 1.24
CA ILE A 270 1.31 32.72 2.16
C ILE A 270 1.97 33.99 2.69
N VAL A 271 2.15 34.07 4.00
CA VAL A 271 2.92 35.15 4.64
C VAL A 271 4.34 34.66 4.86
N ALA A 272 5.31 35.30 4.20
CA ALA A 272 6.71 34.95 4.30
C ALA A 272 7.18 35.06 5.77
N PRO A 273 7.84 34.02 6.33
CA PRO A 273 8.43 34.08 7.66
C PRO A 273 9.42 35.25 7.81
N GLN A 274 9.63 35.71 9.04
CA GLN A 274 10.56 36.82 9.32
C GLN A 274 12.04 36.44 9.15
N GLN A 275 12.36 35.15 9.21
CA GLN A 275 13.74 34.67 9.09
C GLN A 275 14.11 34.45 7.63
N THR A 276 15.27 34.96 7.21
CA THR A 276 15.78 34.77 5.85
C THR A 276 16.30 33.35 5.67
N ALA A 277 15.55 32.51 4.96
CA ALA A 277 15.89 31.14 4.63
C ALA A 277 15.10 30.67 3.39
N MET A 278 15.43 29.48 2.89
CA MET A 278 14.57 28.76 1.95
C MET A 278 13.50 27.98 2.72
N TYR A 279 12.26 28.08 2.26
CA TYR A 279 11.10 27.42 2.85
C TYR A 279 10.40 26.53 1.82
N SER A 280 9.80 25.45 2.31
CA SER A 280 8.95 24.55 1.54
C SER A 280 7.68 24.30 2.34
N THR A 281 6.58 24.95 1.93
CA THR A 281 5.28 24.81 2.58
C THR A 281 4.47 23.73 1.89
N LYS A 282 3.97 22.76 2.66
CA LYS A 282 3.27 21.59 2.11
C LYS A 282 1.77 21.79 2.17
N ILE A 283 1.14 21.89 1.01
CA ILE A 283 -0.31 21.98 0.87
C ILE A 283 -0.84 20.57 0.66
N ARG A 284 -1.78 20.16 1.50
CA ARG A 284 -2.41 18.83 1.41
C ARG A 284 -3.72 18.96 0.67
N VAL A 285 -3.92 18.08 -0.30
CA VAL A 285 -5.12 17.99 -1.11
C VAL A 285 -5.69 16.59 -0.90
N ASN A 286 -6.86 16.50 -0.28
CA ASN A 286 -7.53 15.23 -0.01
C ASN A 286 -8.78 15.12 -0.86
N ALA A 287 -8.85 14.08 -1.69
CA ALA A 287 -9.98 13.83 -2.57
C ALA A 287 -10.81 12.63 -2.10
N TYR A 288 -12.13 12.74 -2.18
CA TYR A 288 -13.09 11.71 -1.76
C TYR A 288 -14.23 11.55 -2.76
N PRO A 289 -14.70 10.31 -2.99
CA PRO A 289 -15.92 10.07 -3.76
C PRO A 289 -17.13 10.73 -3.07
N PRO A 290 -18.03 11.40 -3.81
CA PRO A 290 -19.22 12.05 -3.26
C PRO A 290 -20.33 11.03 -2.95
N LEU A 291 -20.07 10.10 -2.04
CA LEU A 291 -21.01 9.04 -1.63
C LEU A 291 -21.85 9.40 -0.39
N LEU A 292 -21.41 10.43 0.36
CA LEU A 292 -22.10 10.95 1.54
C LEU A 292 -22.60 12.37 1.25
N PRO A 293 -23.65 12.84 1.94
CA PRO A 293 -24.09 14.23 1.88
C PRO A 293 -22.95 15.20 2.21
N GLY A 294 -22.95 16.36 1.56
CA GLY A 294 -21.83 17.30 1.67
C GLY A 294 -21.55 17.73 3.10
N SER A 295 -22.60 18.07 3.86
CA SER A 295 -22.49 18.46 5.27
C SER A 295 -21.87 17.40 6.17
N VAL A 296 -22.11 16.11 5.88
CA VAL A 296 -21.52 14.98 6.64
C VAL A 296 -20.03 14.85 6.30
N MET A 297 -19.67 14.99 5.02
CA MET A 297 -18.27 14.97 4.60
C MET A 297 -17.48 16.11 5.23
N ASP A 298 -18.04 17.31 5.25
CA ASP A 298 -17.42 18.52 5.79
C ASP A 298 -17.16 18.34 7.31
N ALA A 299 -18.17 17.93 8.07
CA ALA A 299 -18.04 17.66 9.50
C ALA A 299 -17.05 16.53 9.83
N LEU A 300 -16.99 15.47 9.00
CA LEU A 300 -16.02 14.39 9.18
C LEU A 300 -14.60 14.87 8.88
N TYR A 301 -14.42 15.67 7.84
CA TYR A 301 -13.10 16.16 7.43
C TYR A 301 -12.51 17.12 8.47
N GLU A 302 -13.33 17.98 9.09
CA GLU A 302 -12.93 18.84 10.20
C GLU A 302 -12.33 18.04 11.37
N VAL A 303 -12.86 16.86 11.67
CA VAL A 303 -12.31 15.99 12.71
C VAL A 303 -10.97 15.40 12.28
N HIS A 304 -10.92 14.77 11.10
CA HIS A 304 -9.69 14.19 10.55
C HIS A 304 -9.84 13.81 9.07
N PRO A 305 -8.79 13.94 8.22
CA PRO A 305 -8.84 13.52 6.82
C PRO A 305 -9.18 12.04 6.59
N MET A 306 -8.97 11.17 7.58
CA MET A 306 -9.34 9.74 7.46
C MET A 306 -10.82 9.46 7.79
N ALA A 307 -11.51 10.34 8.52
CA ALA A 307 -12.88 10.08 8.96
C ALA A 307 -13.87 9.97 7.78
N PRO A 308 -13.81 10.82 6.72
CA PRO A 308 -14.62 10.63 5.53
C PRO A 308 -14.36 9.30 4.82
N LEU A 309 -13.09 8.87 4.74
CA LEU A 309 -12.72 7.58 4.15
C LEU A 309 -13.36 6.41 4.91
N LEU A 310 -13.28 6.40 6.24
CA LEU A 310 -13.86 5.34 7.07
C LEU A 310 -15.40 5.32 6.95
N ALA A 311 -16.03 6.49 6.92
CA ALA A 311 -17.48 6.60 6.75
C ALA A 311 -17.93 6.08 5.38
N ILE A 312 -17.21 6.42 4.31
CA ILE A 312 -17.47 5.89 2.96
C ILE A 312 -17.36 4.36 2.94
N LEU A 313 -16.29 3.80 3.50
CA LEU A 313 -16.11 2.35 3.56
C LEU A 313 -17.21 1.66 4.37
N ALA A 314 -17.65 2.28 5.48
CA ALA A 314 -18.76 1.77 6.28
C ALA A 314 -20.07 1.76 5.50
N VAL A 315 -20.39 2.83 4.76
CA VAL A 315 -21.61 2.90 3.94
C VAL A 315 -21.57 1.89 2.79
N VAL A 316 -20.44 1.77 2.08
CA VAL A 316 -20.29 0.75 1.02
C VAL A 316 -20.40 -0.66 1.60
N SER A 317 -19.80 -0.92 2.77
CA SER A 317 -19.90 -2.20 3.44
C SER A 317 -21.34 -2.53 3.88
N ALA A 318 -22.07 -1.56 4.44
CA ALA A 318 -23.46 -1.73 4.82
C ALA A 318 -24.37 -1.98 3.60
N PHE A 319 -24.13 -1.27 2.50
CA PHE A 319 -24.82 -1.50 1.23
C PHE A 319 -24.59 -2.92 0.70
N LEU A 320 -23.34 -3.37 0.67
CA LEU A 320 -22.99 -4.74 0.23
C LEU A 320 -23.58 -5.81 1.16
N GLY A 321 -23.55 -5.59 2.48
CA GLY A 321 -24.18 -6.48 3.45
C GLY A 321 -25.70 -6.58 3.26
N THR A 322 -26.35 -5.44 2.98
CA THR A 322 -27.78 -5.41 2.68
C THR A 322 -28.09 -6.15 1.38
N MET A 323 -27.31 -5.93 0.33
CA MET A 323 -27.43 -6.67 -0.93
C MET A 323 -27.23 -8.18 -0.75
N TYR A 324 -26.28 -8.58 0.10
CA TYR A 324 -26.05 -9.99 0.42
C TYR A 324 -27.28 -10.64 1.06
N ILE A 325 -27.89 -9.96 2.04
CA ILE A 325 -29.09 -10.44 2.74
C ILE A 325 -30.28 -10.51 1.78
N LEU A 326 -30.52 -9.43 1.02
CA LEU A 326 -31.66 -9.32 0.11
C LEU A 326 -31.60 -10.30 -1.06
N SER A 327 -30.39 -10.59 -1.55
CA SER A 327 -30.22 -11.49 -2.68
C SER A 327 -30.54 -12.96 -2.34
N GLY A 328 -30.79 -13.29 -1.06
CA GLY A 328 -31.17 -14.65 -0.64
C GLY A 328 -30.11 -15.72 -0.97
N ILE A 329 -28.88 -15.29 -1.22
CA ILE A 329 -27.80 -16.14 -1.72
C ILE A 329 -27.43 -17.19 -0.67
N GLY A 330 -27.87 -18.41 -0.91
CA GLY A 330 -27.48 -19.60 -0.16
C GLY A 330 -26.15 -20.22 -0.61
N ASN A 331 -25.94 -21.49 -0.25
CA ASN A 331 -24.78 -22.31 -0.65
C ASN A 331 -24.89 -22.83 -2.10
N GLU A 332 -25.30 -21.99 -3.06
CA GLU A 332 -25.48 -22.44 -4.45
C GLU A 332 -24.13 -22.53 -5.18
N ASP A 333 -23.90 -23.64 -5.88
CA ASP A 333 -22.68 -23.94 -6.65
C ASP A 333 -22.76 -23.29 -8.03
N VAL A 334 -21.81 -22.41 -8.37
CA VAL A 334 -21.95 -21.56 -9.58
C VAL A 334 -21.00 -21.89 -10.72
N VAL A 335 -19.81 -22.45 -10.45
CA VAL A 335 -18.84 -22.70 -11.54
C VAL A 335 -18.27 -24.11 -11.45
N ARG A 336 -18.45 -24.91 -12.52
CA ARG A 336 -17.82 -26.23 -12.72
C ARG A 336 -16.78 -26.13 -13.83
N ILE A 337 -15.50 -25.91 -13.48
CA ILE A 337 -14.42 -25.83 -14.48
C ILE A 337 -13.86 -27.24 -14.76
N ARG A 338 -13.86 -27.67 -16.03
CA ARG A 338 -13.31 -28.96 -16.47
C ARG A 338 -11.81 -28.83 -16.78
N ARG A 339 -10.97 -29.46 -15.95
CA ARG A 339 -9.51 -29.53 -16.20
C ARG A 339 -9.22 -30.50 -17.36
N LYS A 340 -8.87 -30.00 -18.56
CA LYS A 340 -8.31 -30.85 -19.64
C LYS A 340 -6.84 -31.13 -19.32
N ARG A 341 -6.47 -32.41 -19.22
CA ARG A 341 -5.08 -32.85 -19.00
C ARG A 341 -4.33 -32.76 -20.33
N HIS A 342 -3.37 -31.85 -20.45
CA HIS A 342 -2.41 -31.89 -21.55
C HIS A 342 -1.42 -33.01 -21.25
N SER A 343 -1.59 -34.17 -21.89
CA SER A 343 -0.66 -35.29 -21.80
C SER A 343 0.42 -35.11 -22.88
N LYS A 344 1.45 -34.30 -22.61
CA LYS A 344 2.73 -34.41 -23.32
C LYS A 344 3.51 -35.55 -22.67
N HIS A 345 3.30 -36.77 -23.16
CA HIS A 345 4.25 -37.89 -23.19
C HIS A 345 3.51 -39.10 -23.76
N ARG A 346 3.59 -39.26 -25.08
CA ARG A 346 3.46 -40.55 -25.76
C ARG A 346 4.34 -40.49 -27.00
N GLY A 347 5.60 -40.82 -26.78
CA GLY A 347 6.53 -41.25 -27.79
C GLY A 347 7.34 -42.36 -27.15
N ILE A 348 7.13 -43.59 -27.63
CA ILE A 348 8.03 -44.74 -27.74
C ILE A 348 7.25 -46.06 -27.48
N SER A 349 7.46 -46.94 -28.45
CA SER A 349 6.94 -48.28 -28.71
C SER A 349 7.41 -49.36 -27.72
N GLU A 350 6.61 -50.42 -27.58
CA GLU A 350 6.98 -51.85 -27.44
C GLU A 350 5.64 -52.64 -27.42
N VAL A 351 5.23 -53.35 -28.48
CA VAL A 351 5.66 -54.68 -28.96
C VAL A 351 5.48 -55.80 -27.92
N PHE A 352 4.41 -56.60 -28.14
CA PHE A 352 4.10 -57.99 -27.74
C PHE A 352 4.66 -58.63 -26.45
N LYS A 353 3.73 -59.18 -25.65
CA LYS A 353 3.74 -60.48 -24.93
C LYS A 353 2.44 -60.57 -24.10
N VAL A 354 1.58 -61.58 -24.11
CA VAL A 354 1.49 -62.92 -24.76
C VAL A 354 0.02 -63.10 -25.18
#